data_AF-B0BID1-F1
#
_entry.id   AF-B0BID1-F1
#
_cell.length_a   1.000
_cell.length_b   1.000
_cell.length_c   1.000
_cell.angle_alpha   90.00
_cell.angle_beta   90.00
_cell.angle_gamma   90.00
#
_symmetry.space_group_name_H-M   'P 1'
#
loop_
_entity.id
_entity.type
_entity.pdbx_description
1 polymer ?
#
loop_
_entity_poly.entity_id
_entity_poly.type
_entity_poly.pdbx_seq_one_letter_code
_entity_poly.pdbx_strand_id
1 'polypeptide(L)'
;ALGGQGRISPVTGRPGQVSTEDFEAEGTSLRFARQSLADELEHRRDKLWKIFSWTSSLLVAVIGGVAAISAKSDMQLNGWPVAIAIVLAVFVLTAYSIGWIQQNLKIERGVTDALMELDDKLRIRHPQWGKPLFGYSLSILLLCVAAIGATVLTAEW
;
A
#
# COMPACT_ATOMS: atom_id res chain seq x y z
N ALA A 1 50.91 -19.69 -15.90
CA ALA A 1 51.19 -18.76 -14.78
C ALA A 1 49.85 -18.14 -14.37
N LEU A 2 49.32 -18.21 -13.16
CA LEU A 2 49.74 -18.74 -11.85
C LEU A 2 48.46 -19.27 -11.18
N GLY A 3 48.43 -20.57 -10.85
CA GLY A 3 47.34 -21.19 -10.11
C GLY A 3 47.55 -20.99 -8.61
N GLY A 4 46.67 -20.22 -7.97
CA GLY A 4 46.64 -20.06 -6.52
C GLY A 4 45.96 -21.25 -5.87
N GLN A 5 46.74 -22.23 -5.40
CA GLN A 5 46.25 -23.29 -4.52
C GLN A 5 45.89 -22.68 -3.16
N GLY A 6 44.59 -22.46 -2.94
CA GLY A 6 44.03 -22.13 -1.64
C GLY A 6 44.20 -23.31 -0.70
N ARG A 7 45.04 -23.15 0.32
CA ARG A 7 45.30 -24.12 1.39
C ARG A 7 44.03 -24.21 2.25
N ILE A 8 43.28 -25.30 2.11
CA ILE A 8 42.13 -25.60 2.97
C ILE A 8 42.68 -26.07 4.32
N SER A 9 42.65 -25.19 5.33
CA SER A 9 43.00 -25.58 6.69
C SER A 9 41.90 -26.48 7.27
N PRO A 10 42.25 -27.64 7.87
CA PRO A 10 41.28 -28.53 8.49
C PRO A 10 40.68 -27.87 9.73
N VAL A 11 39.37 -27.62 9.69
CA VAL A 11 38.60 -27.14 10.84
C VAL A 11 38.44 -28.31 11.82
N THR A 12 39.36 -28.43 12.78
CA THR A 12 39.24 -29.34 13.92
C THR A 12 38.33 -28.70 14.97
N GLY A 13 37.02 -28.70 14.71
CA GLY A 13 36.00 -28.28 15.68
C GLY A 13 35.68 -29.40 16.67
N ARG A 14 35.86 -29.13 17.98
CA ARG A 14 35.36 -30.01 19.05
C ARG A 14 33.82 -30.04 18.98
N PRO A 15 33.18 -31.21 18.89
CA PRO A 15 31.73 -31.30 18.96
C PRO A 15 31.27 -31.00 20.40
N GLY A 16 30.52 -29.92 20.61
CA GLY A 16 29.66 -29.79 21.80
C GLY A 16 29.67 -28.48 22.59
N GLN A 17 30.49 -27.49 22.25
CA GLN A 17 30.35 -26.13 22.83
C GLN A 17 29.79 -25.19 21.77
N VAL A 18 28.47 -25.07 21.73
CA VAL A 18 27.82 -23.90 21.13
C VAL A 18 28.15 -22.73 22.04
N SER A 19 28.97 -21.80 21.57
CA SER A 19 29.38 -20.62 22.34
C SER A 19 28.14 -19.76 22.58
N THR A 20 27.93 -19.35 23.84
CA THR A 20 26.84 -18.42 24.20
C THR A 20 26.89 -17.10 23.40
N GLU A 21 28.09 -16.70 22.97
CA GLU A 21 28.32 -15.53 22.11
C GLU A 21 27.65 -15.66 20.74
N ASP A 22 27.64 -16.87 20.15
CA ASP A 22 27.01 -17.10 18.84
C ASP A 22 25.48 -16.95 18.94
N PHE A 23 24.90 -17.37 20.07
CA PHE A 23 23.46 -17.27 20.32
C PHE A 23 23.01 -15.82 20.54
N GLU A 24 23.83 -15.00 21.20
CA GLU A 24 23.56 -13.56 21.37
C GLU A 24 23.65 -12.81 20.04
N ALA A 25 24.66 -13.13 19.21
CA ALA A 25 24.82 -12.53 17.88
C ALA A 25 23.62 -12.87 16.96
N GLU A 26 23.17 -14.12 16.95
CA GLU A 26 22.01 -14.55 16.16
C GLU A 26 20.72 -13.82 16.60
N GLY A 27 20.48 -13.71 17.91
CA GLY A 27 19.31 -13.03 18.46
C GLY A 27 19.24 -11.55 18.10
N THR A 28 20.38 -10.84 18.07
CA THR A 28 20.42 -9.43 17.67
C THR A 28 20.12 -9.26 16.18
N SER A 29 20.68 -10.11 15.32
CA SER A 29 20.44 -10.07 13.87
C SER A 29 18.96 -10.26 13.54
N LEU A 30 18.29 -11.22 14.16
CA LEU A 30 16.85 -11.48 13.96
C LEU A 30 15.99 -10.28 14.39
N ARG A 31 16.35 -9.60 15.49
CA ARG A 31 15.64 -8.41 15.95
C ARG A 31 15.79 -7.24 14.99
N PHE A 32 16.99 -7.02 14.42
CA PHE A 32 17.20 -5.99 13.40
C PHE A 32 16.41 -6.27 12.13
N ALA A 33 16.40 -7.53 11.66
CA ALA A 33 15.60 -7.93 10.50
C ALA A 33 14.11 -7.69 10.73
N ARG A 34 13.60 -8.07 11.90
CA ARG A 34 12.21 -7.82 12.31
C ARG A 34 11.88 -6.34 12.32
N GLN A 35 12.73 -5.51 12.92
CA GLN A 35 12.52 -4.07 12.99
C GLN A 35 12.50 -3.45 11.59
N SER A 36 13.44 -3.83 10.72
CA SER A 36 13.46 -3.37 9.33
C SER A 36 12.18 -3.73 8.56
N LEU A 37 11.60 -4.92 8.77
CA LEU A 37 10.33 -5.30 8.14
C LEU A 37 9.14 -4.56 8.73
N ALA A 38 9.15 -4.28 10.03
CA ALA A 38 8.11 -3.48 10.68
C ALA A 38 8.11 -2.03 10.15
N ASP A 39 9.30 -1.44 9.99
CA ASP A 39 9.45 -0.09 9.43
C ASP A 39 8.99 -0.05 7.96
N GLU A 40 9.33 -1.07 7.17
CA GLU A 40 8.85 -1.18 5.79
C GLU A 40 7.32 -1.32 5.73
N LEU A 41 6.72 -2.09 6.64
CA LEU A 41 5.25 -2.24 6.73
C LEU A 41 4.56 -0.90 7.04
N GLU A 42 5.10 -0.14 7.99
CA GLU A 42 4.59 1.19 8.35
C GLU A 42 4.72 2.17 7.16
N HIS A 43 5.87 2.20 6.50
CA HIS A 43 6.09 3.02 5.30
C HIS A 43 5.09 2.71 4.18
N ARG A 44 4.73 1.43 3.98
CA ARG A 44 3.74 1.03 2.97
C ARG A 44 2.34 1.51 3.34
N ARG A 45 1.98 1.45 4.61
CA ARG A 45 0.68 1.96 5.11
C ARG A 45 0.57 3.46 4.95
N ASP A 46 1.63 4.19 5.25
CA ASP A 46 1.70 5.63 5.01
C ASP A 46 1.53 5.99 3.53
N LYS A 47 2.17 5.23 2.63
CA LYS A 47 1.98 5.40 1.18
C LYS A 47 0.53 5.13 0.76
N LEU A 48 -0.08 4.05 1.24
CA LEU A 48 -1.48 3.73 0.96
C LEU A 48 -2.41 4.86 1.42
N TRP A 49 -2.20 5.36 2.65
CA TRP A 49 -2.99 6.45 3.21
C TRP A 49 -2.84 7.75 2.41
N LYS A 50 -1.62 8.11 1.99
CA LYS A 50 -1.36 9.29 1.16
C LYS A 50 -2.10 9.23 -0.17
N ILE A 51 -2.10 8.06 -0.83
CA ILE A 51 -2.78 7.87 -2.13
C ILE A 51 -4.29 7.92 -1.97
N PHE A 52 -4.80 7.29 -0.91
CA PHE A 52 -6.21 7.36 -0.56
C PHE A 52 -6.65 8.82 -0.32
N SER A 53 -5.90 9.56 0.48
CA SER A 53 -6.17 10.97 0.79
C SER A 53 -6.15 11.84 -0.47
N TRP A 54 -5.15 11.66 -1.33
CA TRP A 54 -5.03 12.41 -2.59
C TRP A 54 -6.17 12.09 -3.56
N THR A 55 -6.50 10.81 -3.74
CA THR A 55 -7.60 10.37 -4.61
C THR A 55 -8.94 10.92 -4.11
N SER A 56 -9.20 10.83 -2.80
CA SER A 56 -10.44 11.33 -2.20
C SER A 56 -10.58 12.84 -2.35
N SER A 57 -9.48 13.58 -2.15
CA SER A 57 -9.47 15.03 -2.35
C SER A 57 -9.79 15.42 -3.79
N LEU A 58 -9.25 14.70 -4.78
CA LEU A 58 -9.57 14.91 -6.19
C LEU A 58 -11.04 14.62 -6.50
N LEU A 59 -11.59 13.50 -5.99
CA LEU A 59 -13.00 13.16 -6.20
C LEU A 59 -13.93 14.19 -5.58
N VAL A 60 -13.64 14.65 -4.37
CA VAL A 60 -14.40 15.73 -3.70
C VAL A 60 -14.30 17.04 -4.48
N ALA A 61 -13.12 17.37 -5.00
CA ALA A 61 -12.93 18.56 -5.83
C ALA A 61 -13.71 18.48 -7.15
N VAL A 62 -13.79 17.30 -7.79
CA VAL A 62 -14.62 17.09 -8.98
C VAL A 62 -16.10 17.26 -8.64
N ILE A 63 -16.59 16.65 -7.57
CA ILE A 63 -17.98 16.79 -7.11
C ILE A 63 -18.32 18.27 -6.85
N GLY A 64 -17.47 18.95 -6.08
CA GLY A 64 -17.65 20.36 -5.74
C GLY A 64 -17.55 21.28 -6.95
N GLY A 65 -16.64 20.99 -7.88
CA GLY A 65 -16.47 21.73 -9.13
C GLY A 65 -17.68 21.61 -10.05
N VAL A 66 -18.19 20.38 -10.24
CA VAL A 66 -19.42 20.12 -11.00
C VAL A 66 -20.60 20.84 -10.36
N ALA A 67 -20.80 20.71 -9.04
CA ALA A 67 -21.87 21.39 -8.33
C ALA A 67 -21.79 22.92 -8.43
N ALA A 68 -20.58 23.50 -8.31
CA ALA A 68 -20.37 24.94 -8.38
C ALA A 68 -20.60 25.50 -9.80
N ILE A 69 -20.26 24.74 -10.85
CA ILE A 69 -20.54 25.13 -12.22
C ILE A 69 -22.06 25.10 -12.47
N SER A 70 -22.74 24.03 -12.07
CA SER A 70 -24.19 23.88 -12.26
C SER A 70 -25.03 24.90 -11.49
N ALA A 71 -24.50 25.49 -10.42
CA ALA A 71 -25.17 26.57 -9.70
C ALA A 71 -25.20 27.91 -10.47
N LYS A 72 -24.38 28.07 -11.51
CA LYS A 72 -24.33 29.30 -12.33
C LYS A 72 -25.16 29.12 -13.59
N SER A 73 -26.28 29.83 -13.69
CA SER A 73 -27.19 29.83 -14.86
C SER A 73 -26.49 30.10 -16.19
N ASP A 74 -25.42 30.89 -16.17
CA ASP A 74 -24.74 31.36 -17.38
C ASP A 74 -23.59 30.42 -17.81
N MET A 75 -23.26 29.41 -16.99
CA MET A 75 -22.20 28.44 -17.24
C MET A 75 -22.79 27.02 -17.19
N GLN A 76 -23.63 26.68 -18.16
CA GLN A 76 -24.00 25.29 -18.35
C GLN A 76 -22.80 24.50 -18.89
N LEU A 77 -22.55 23.32 -18.34
CA LEU A 77 -21.68 22.30 -18.94
C LEU A 77 -22.36 21.81 -20.22
N ASN A 78 -22.35 22.64 -21.25
CA ASN A 78 -23.16 22.46 -22.44
C ASN A 78 -22.63 21.29 -23.27
N GLY A 79 -23.13 20.10 -22.93
CA GLY A 79 -23.08 18.92 -23.76
C GLY A 79 -22.70 17.64 -23.02
N TRP A 80 -23.44 16.58 -23.33
CA TRP A 80 -23.07 15.19 -23.13
C TRP A 80 -21.57 14.86 -23.36
N PRO A 81 -20.86 15.39 -24.37
CA PRO A 81 -19.43 15.12 -24.53
C PRO A 81 -18.57 15.51 -23.32
N VAL A 82 -18.87 16.62 -22.65
CA VAL A 82 -18.09 17.08 -21.48
C VAL A 82 -18.38 16.19 -20.27
N ALA A 83 -19.65 15.86 -20.04
CA ALA A 83 -20.05 14.95 -18.97
C ALA A 83 -19.40 13.56 -19.13
N ILE A 84 -19.40 13.02 -20.36
CA ILE A 84 -18.74 11.73 -20.68
C ILE A 84 -17.23 11.81 -20.41
N ALA A 85 -16.57 12.91 -20.79
CA ALA A 85 -15.15 13.09 -20.53
C ALA A 85 -14.83 13.12 -19.03
N ILE A 86 -15.65 13.80 -18.22
CA ILE A 86 -15.49 13.85 -16.75
C ILE A 86 -15.70 12.45 -16.15
N VAL A 87 -16.77 11.75 -16.52
CA VAL A 87 -17.06 10.39 -16.05
C VAL A 87 -15.92 9.44 -16.40
N LEU A 88 -15.39 9.51 -17.63
CA LEU A 88 -14.26 8.69 -18.05
C LEU A 88 -13.00 9.01 -17.23
N ALA A 89 -12.71 10.29 -16.98
CA ALA A 89 -11.59 10.70 -16.15
C ALA A 89 -11.71 10.18 -14.70
N VAL A 90 -12.90 10.29 -14.10
CA VAL A 90 -13.20 9.73 -12.77
C VAL A 90 -13.03 8.22 -12.74
N PHE A 91 -13.47 7.53 -13.79
CA PHE A 91 -13.33 6.08 -13.90
C PHE A 91 -11.88 5.64 -14.02
N VAL A 92 -11.09 6.29 -14.88
CA VAL A 92 -9.65 6.02 -15.04
C VAL A 92 -8.90 6.27 -13.72
N LEU A 93 -9.18 7.40 -13.05
CA LEU A 93 -8.59 7.71 -11.75
C LEU A 93 -8.93 6.63 -10.70
N THR A 94 -10.19 6.22 -10.64
CA THR A 94 -10.67 5.18 -9.71
C THR A 94 -9.99 3.84 -9.98
N ALA A 95 -9.97 3.39 -11.23
CA ALA A 95 -9.35 2.13 -11.63
C ALA A 95 -7.85 2.12 -11.32
N TYR A 96 -7.17 3.23 -11.61
CA TYR A 96 -5.76 3.41 -11.27
C TYR A 96 -5.51 3.31 -9.75
N SER A 97 -6.29 4.04 -8.94
CA SER A 97 -6.16 4.00 -7.48
C SER A 97 -6.44 2.61 -6.91
N ILE A 98 -7.46 1.90 -7.41
CA ILE A 98 -7.74 0.52 -6.99
C ILE A 98 -6.59 -0.42 -7.37
N GLY A 99 -6.09 -0.33 -8.60
CA GLY A 99 -4.97 -1.15 -9.07
C GLY A 99 -3.71 -0.93 -8.23
N TRP A 100 -3.41 0.33 -7.91
CA TRP A 100 -2.29 0.68 -7.05
C TRP A 100 -2.44 0.14 -5.63
N ILE A 101 -3.64 0.28 -5.03
CA ILE A 101 -3.94 -0.29 -3.71
C ILE A 101 -3.75 -1.81 -3.73
N GLN A 102 -4.27 -2.50 -4.73
CA GLN A 102 -4.12 -3.96 -4.85
C GLN A 102 -2.67 -4.40 -4.98
N GLN A 103 -1.84 -3.67 -5.75
CA GLN A 103 -0.41 -3.98 -5.84
C GLN A 103 0.31 -3.81 -4.51
N ASN A 104 0.04 -2.72 -3.79
CA ASN A 104 0.67 -2.49 -2.48
C ASN A 104 0.18 -3.49 -1.44
N LEU A 105 -1.08 -3.92 -1.51
CA LEU A 105 -1.62 -4.99 -0.67
C LEU A 105 -0.92 -6.33 -0.88
N LYS A 106 -0.58 -6.68 -2.13
CA LYS A 106 0.18 -7.91 -2.41
C LYS A 106 1.56 -7.87 -1.77
N ILE A 107 2.22 -6.71 -1.83
CA ILE A 107 3.54 -6.51 -1.21
C ILE A 107 3.42 -6.52 0.33
N GLU A 108 2.41 -5.83 0.89
CA GLU A 108 2.14 -5.80 2.33
C GLU A 108 1.95 -7.20 2.91
N ARG A 109 1.20 -8.07 2.20
CA ARG A 109 1.05 -9.48 2.59
C ARG A 109 2.38 -10.21 2.63
N GLY A 110 3.23 -10.06 1.60
CA GLY A 110 4.55 -10.70 1.59
C GLY A 110 5.44 -10.25 2.75
N VAL A 111 5.42 -8.96 3.08
CA VAL A 111 6.15 -8.43 4.25
C VAL A 111 5.56 -8.95 5.56
N THR A 112 4.23 -9.02 5.66
CA THR A 112 3.53 -9.53 6.85
C THR A 112 3.83 -11.00 7.07
N ASP A 113 3.83 -11.82 6.02
CA ASP A 113 4.16 -13.24 6.09
C ASP A 113 5.61 -13.45 6.54
N ALA A 114 6.55 -12.65 6.02
CA ALA A 114 7.95 -12.69 6.44
C ALA A 114 8.13 -12.24 7.91
N LEU A 115 7.38 -11.23 8.35
CA LEU A 115 7.39 -10.77 9.73
C LEU A 115 6.79 -11.82 10.68
N MET A 116 5.74 -12.53 10.24
CA MET A 116 5.16 -13.66 10.97
C MET A 116 6.18 -14.80 11.15
N GLU A 117 6.95 -15.13 10.11
CA GLU A 117 8.00 -16.15 10.20
C GLU A 117 9.08 -15.76 11.23
N LEU A 118 9.49 -14.49 11.27
CA LEU A 118 10.47 -14.01 12.25
C LEU A 118 9.90 -13.98 13.67
N ASP A 119 8.64 -13.57 13.84
CA ASP A 119 7.99 -13.53 15.15
C ASP A 119 7.79 -14.94 15.72
N ASP A 120 7.50 -15.92 14.87
CA ASP A 120 7.45 -17.34 15.27
C ASP A 120 8.83 -17.85 15.72
N LYS A 121 9.91 -17.48 15.01
CA LYS A 121 11.29 -17.80 15.42
C LYS A 121 11.66 -17.16 16.76
N LEU A 122 11.22 -15.92 16.98
CA LEU A 122 11.50 -15.17 18.21
C LEU A 122 10.52 -15.49 19.36
N ARG A 123 9.48 -16.31 19.11
CA ARG A 123 8.39 -16.62 20.05
C ARG A 123 7.69 -15.36 20.60
N ILE A 124 7.62 -14.30 19.79
CA ILE A 124 6.95 -13.05 20.16
C ILE A 124 5.47 -13.17 19.79
N ARG A 125 4.58 -12.75 20.69
CA ARG A 125 3.14 -12.81 20.45
C ARG A 125 2.74 -11.76 19.42
N HIS A 126 2.16 -12.21 18.30
CA HIS A 126 1.73 -11.35 17.21
C HIS A 126 0.67 -10.33 17.67
N PRO A 127 0.89 -9.01 17.51
CA PRO A 127 -0.21 -8.06 17.60
C PRO A 127 -1.21 -8.38 16.48
N GLN A 128 -2.50 -8.41 16.80
CA GLN A 128 -3.54 -8.61 15.78
C GLN A 128 -3.59 -7.36 14.92
N TRP A 129 -2.88 -7.37 13.80
CA TRP A 129 -3.01 -6.35 12.77
C TRP A 129 -4.43 -6.47 12.21
N GLY A 130 -5.29 -5.52 12.57
CA GLY A 130 -6.66 -5.47 12.05
C GLY A 130 -6.65 -5.48 10.51
N LYS A 131 -7.82 -5.73 9.90
CA LYS A 131 -8.00 -5.62 8.45
C LYS A 131 -8.60 -4.24 8.11
N PRO A 132 -7.86 -3.10 8.20
CA PRO A 132 -8.41 -1.79 7.84
C PRO A 132 -8.72 -1.66 6.34
N LEU A 133 -8.36 -2.68 5.54
CA LEU A 133 -8.19 -2.61 4.11
C LEU A 133 -9.50 -2.60 3.31
N PHE A 134 -10.58 -3.18 3.85
CA PHE A 134 -11.88 -3.14 3.17
C PHE A 134 -12.44 -1.70 3.12
N GLY A 135 -12.04 -0.85 4.06
CA GLY A 135 -12.51 0.53 4.14
C GLY A 135 -12.06 1.41 2.97
N TYR A 136 -10.80 1.29 2.52
CA TYR A 136 -10.23 2.18 1.50
C TYR A 136 -10.82 1.95 0.11
N SER A 137 -10.97 0.69 -0.31
CA SER A 137 -11.55 0.39 -1.63
C SER A 137 -13.04 0.73 -1.66
N LEU A 138 -13.76 0.45 -0.57
CA LEU A 138 -15.19 0.75 -0.47
C LEU A 138 -15.44 2.27 -0.53
N SER A 139 -14.67 3.07 0.20
CA SER A 139 -14.83 4.52 0.20
C SER A 139 -14.51 5.16 -1.14
N ILE A 140 -13.46 4.71 -1.85
CA ILE A 140 -13.16 5.18 -3.21
C ILE A 140 -14.30 4.82 -4.18
N LEU A 141 -14.85 3.60 -4.09
CA LEU A 141 -15.98 3.19 -4.92
C LEU A 141 -17.22 4.05 -4.65
N LEU A 142 -17.54 4.32 -3.39
CA LEU A 142 -18.65 5.19 -3.01
C LEU A 142 -18.46 6.61 -3.54
N LEU A 143 -17.25 7.17 -3.45
CA LEU A 143 -16.93 8.49 -4.00
C LEU A 143 -17.01 8.52 -5.52
N CYS A 144 -16.60 7.46 -6.21
CA CYS A 144 -16.73 7.33 -7.65
C CYS A 144 -18.21 7.34 -8.09
N VAL A 145 -19.06 6.54 -7.43
CA VAL A 145 -20.50 6.53 -7.70
C VAL A 145 -21.12 7.91 -7.44
N ALA A 146 -20.74 8.57 -6.34
CA ALA A 146 -21.23 9.92 -6.03
C ALA A 146 -20.80 10.95 -7.09
N ALA A 147 -19.55 10.91 -7.56
CA ALA A 147 -19.04 11.80 -8.59
C ALA A 147 -19.73 11.59 -9.95
N ILE A 148 -19.95 10.33 -10.34
CA ILE A 148 -20.69 10.00 -11.56
C ILE A 148 -22.14 10.48 -11.44
N GLY A 149 -22.81 10.21 -10.31
CA GLY A 149 -24.18 10.64 -10.07
C GLY A 149 -24.34 12.16 -10.13
N ALA A 150 -23.42 12.90 -9.51
CA ALA A 150 -23.40 14.36 -9.60
C ALA A 150 -23.24 14.83 -11.05
N THR A 151 -22.31 14.25 -11.80
CA THR A 151 -22.05 14.63 -13.20
C THR A 151 -23.24 14.35 -14.11
N VAL A 152 -23.86 13.17 -13.98
CA VAL A 152 -25.02 12.78 -14.79
C VAL A 152 -26.23 13.65 -14.46
N LEU A 153 -26.50 13.87 -13.17
CA LEU A 153 -27.59 14.74 -12.74
C LEU A 153 -27.43 16.13 -13.37
N THR A 154 -26.24 16.70 -13.36
CA THR A 154 -26.00 18.03 -13.93
C THR A 154 -26.06 18.10 -15.46
N ALA A 155 -26.02 16.97 -16.15
CA ALA A 155 -26.11 16.92 -17.62
C ALA A 155 -27.55 16.88 -18.14
N GLU A 156 -28.53 16.58 -17.26
CA GLU A 156 -29.95 16.52 -17.62
C GLU A 156 -30.68 17.87 -17.51
N TRP A 157 -30.07 18.87 -16.85
CA TRP A 157 -30.62 20.22 -16.61
C TRP A 157 -29.93 21.27 -17.47
#